data_AF-A0A1G6Q7I2-F1
#
_entry.id   AF-A0A1G6Q7I2-F1
#
_cell.length_a   1.000
_cell.length_b   1.000
_cell.length_c   1.000
_cell.angle_alpha   90.00
_cell.angle_beta   90.00
_cell.angle_gamma   90.00
#
_symmetry.space_group_name_H-M   'P 1'
#
loop_
_entity.id
_entity.type
_entity.pdbx_description
1 polymer ?
#
loop_
_entity_poly.entity_id
_entity_poly.type
_entity_poly.pdbx_seq_one_letter_code
_entity_poly.pdbx_strand_id
1 'polypeptide(L)'
;MRLPVPATWLAAALGGSGVLHLVRPRTFEWLVPPELGDARAWVLGSGVAEIATAALLTAPATRRAGGWSAAALLTGFVPAHLHQFRVARGNPVALAVAAVRLPLQAPMVAAALKVARGR
;
A
#
# COMPACT_ATOMS: atom_id res chain seq x y z
N MET A 1 -5.37 5.98 24.97
CA MET A 1 -5.35 4.57 24.49
C MET A 1 -4.14 4.39 23.58
N ARG A 2 -3.32 3.37 23.79
CA ARG A 2 -2.17 3.06 22.91
C ARG A 2 -2.69 2.54 21.55
N LEU A 3 -1.97 2.86 20.47
CA LEU A 3 -2.25 2.29 19.16
C LEU A 3 -1.96 0.77 19.19
N PRO A 4 -2.86 -0.08 18.71
CA PRO A 4 -2.54 -1.49 18.46
C PRO A 4 -1.31 -1.56 17.56
N VAL A 5 -0.38 -2.46 17.86
CA VAL A 5 0.85 -2.65 17.06
C VAL A 5 0.53 -2.76 15.56
N PRO A 6 -0.49 -3.52 15.11
CA PRO A 6 -0.99 -3.51 13.73
C PRO A 6 -1.25 -2.14 13.12
N ALA A 7 -1.98 -1.28 13.84
CA ALA A 7 -2.36 0.04 13.34
C ALA A 7 -1.15 0.98 13.25
N THR A 8 -0.21 0.89 14.20
CA THR A 8 0.99 1.73 14.22
C THR A 8 1.85 1.51 12.99
N TRP A 9 2.23 0.27 12.69
CA TRP A 9 3.10 0.02 11.55
C TRP A 9 2.36 0.20 10.22
N LEU A 10 1.04 -0.07 10.14
CA LEU A 10 0.24 0.20 8.93
C LEU A 10 0.24 1.69 8.63
N ALA A 11 -0.02 2.51 9.64
CA ALA A 11 -0.04 3.96 9.50
C ALA A 11 1.34 4.49 9.10
N ALA A 12 2.42 3.98 9.70
CA ALA A 12 3.77 4.38 9.33
C ALA A 12 4.12 3.97 7.89
N ALA A 13 3.81 2.73 7.49
CA ALA A 13 4.10 2.23 6.15
C ALA A 13 3.31 2.96 5.07
N LEU A 14 1.98 3.06 5.22
CA LEU A 14 1.10 3.75 4.26
C LEU A 14 1.37 5.27 4.25
N GLY A 15 1.56 5.89 5.41
CA GLY A 15 1.87 7.31 5.50
C GLY A 15 3.21 7.66 4.84
N GLY A 16 4.26 6.89 5.13
CA GLY A 16 5.57 7.07 4.51
C GLY A 16 5.56 6.81 3.00
N SER A 17 4.90 5.72 2.58
CA SER A 17 4.67 5.38 1.17
C SER A 17 3.93 6.51 0.45
N GLY A 18 2.81 6.98 1.01
CA GLY A 18 1.98 8.02 0.40
C GLY A 18 2.71 9.35 0.27
N VAL A 19 3.53 9.75 1.26
CA VAL A 19 4.40 10.93 1.12
C VAL A 19 5.38 10.74 -0.04
N LEU A 20 5.99 9.55 -0.18
CA LEU A 20 6.91 9.28 -1.27
C LEU A 20 6.21 9.29 -2.65
N HIS A 21 4.97 8.82 -2.74
CA HIS A 21 4.15 8.92 -3.96
C HIS A 21 3.97 10.38 -4.40
N LEU A 22 3.71 11.29 -3.46
CA LEU A 22 3.49 12.70 -3.78
C LEU A 22 4.79 13.45 -4.07
N VAL A 23 5.86 13.18 -3.32
CA VAL A 23 7.13 13.92 -3.43
C VAL A 23 8.02 13.37 -4.56
N ARG A 24 8.03 12.05 -4.79
CA ARG A 24 8.84 11.38 -5.82
C ARG A 24 8.05 10.31 -6.59
N PRO A 25 6.99 10.69 -7.32
CA PRO A 25 6.08 9.75 -7.98
C PRO A 25 6.77 8.77 -8.95
N ARG A 26 7.84 9.21 -9.62
CA ARG A 26 8.66 8.40 -10.55
C ARG A 26 9.19 7.09 -9.94
N THR A 27 9.29 7.02 -8.61
CA THR A 27 9.68 5.80 -7.88
C THR A 27 8.68 4.65 -8.10
N PHE A 28 7.43 4.98 -8.39
CA PHE A 28 6.30 4.05 -8.49
C PHE A 28 5.63 4.02 -9.87
N GLU A 29 5.81 5.05 -10.71
CA GLU A 29 5.16 5.12 -12.04
C GLU A 29 5.39 3.87 -12.90
N TRP A 30 6.59 3.30 -12.86
CA TRP A 30 6.95 2.08 -13.60
C TRP A 30 6.23 0.80 -13.11
N LEU A 31 5.64 0.83 -11.91
CA LEU A 31 4.83 -0.27 -11.37
C LEU A 31 3.38 -0.22 -11.83
N VAL A 32 2.91 0.93 -12.33
CA VAL A 32 1.55 1.06 -12.82
C VAL A 32 1.42 0.29 -14.13
N PRO A 33 0.52 -0.71 -14.22
CA PRO A 33 0.25 -1.39 -15.47
C PRO A 33 -0.14 -0.39 -16.57
N PRO A 34 0.48 -0.44 -17.76
CA PRO A 34 0.22 0.51 -18.84
C PRO A 34 -1.24 0.51 -19.30
N GLU A 35 -1.97 -0.58 -19.03
CA GLU A 35 -3.40 -0.73 -19.30
C GLU A 35 -4.28 0.27 -18.50
N LEU A 36 -3.74 0.88 -17.44
CA LEU A 36 -4.43 1.85 -16.60
C LEU A 36 -4.27 3.31 -17.05
N GLY A 37 -3.49 3.57 -18.11
CA GLY A 37 -3.31 4.91 -18.68
C GLY A 37 -2.28 5.75 -17.92
N ASP A 38 -2.66 6.94 -17.45
CA ASP A 38 -1.74 7.88 -16.82
C ASP A 38 -1.21 7.36 -15.47
N ALA A 39 -0.01 6.79 -15.50
CA ALA A 39 0.68 6.27 -14.33
C ALA A 39 0.84 7.32 -13.22
N ARG A 40 1.08 8.58 -13.57
CA ARG A 40 1.29 9.64 -12.58
C ARG A 40 0.00 9.97 -11.84
N ALA A 41 -1.13 10.01 -12.55
CA ALA A 41 -2.44 10.21 -11.93
C ALA A 41 -2.74 9.10 -10.91
N TRP A 42 -2.46 7.84 -11.25
CA TRP A 42 -2.63 6.71 -10.33
C TRP A 42 -1.73 6.80 -9.10
N VAL A 43 -0.44 7.10 -9.29
CA VAL A 43 0.53 7.23 -8.19
C VAL A 43 0.14 8.37 -7.24
N LEU A 44 -0.24 9.53 -7.76
CA LEU A 44 -0.65 10.65 -6.91
C LEU A 44 -1.98 10.36 -6.20
N GLY A 45 -2.96 9.78 -6.91
CA GLY A 45 -4.25 9.41 -6.34
C GLY A 45 -4.14 8.36 -5.24
N SER A 46 -3.34 7.31 -5.47
CA SER A 46 -3.07 6.29 -4.45
C SER A 46 -2.30 6.88 -3.27
N GLY A 47 -1.33 7.77 -3.50
CA GLY A 47 -0.58 8.43 -2.44
C GLY A 47 -1.46 9.26 -1.50
N VAL A 48 -2.44 10.01 -2.03
CA VAL A 48 -3.44 10.72 -1.22
C VAL A 48 -4.28 9.74 -0.41
N ALA A 49 -4.74 8.65 -1.03
CA ALA A 49 -5.53 7.63 -0.36
C ALA A 49 -4.76 6.91 0.76
N GLU A 50 -3.46 6.65 0.57
CA GLU A 50 -2.57 6.07 1.59
C GLU A 50 -2.40 7.01 2.78
N ILE A 51 -2.15 8.31 2.56
CA ILE A 51 -2.04 9.32 3.63
C ILE A 51 -3.36 9.43 4.40
N ALA A 52 -4.49 9.50 3.69
CA ALA A 52 -5.81 9.54 4.33
C ALA A 52 -6.06 8.29 5.18
N THR A 53 -5.70 7.10 4.66
CA THR A 53 -5.80 5.84 5.39
C THR A 53 -4.93 5.84 6.65
N ALA A 54 -3.68 6.33 6.54
CA ALA A 54 -2.79 6.47 7.69
C ALA A 54 -3.40 7.39 8.76
N ALA A 55 -3.99 8.53 8.37
CA ALA A 55 -4.69 9.42 9.28
C ALA A 55 -5.90 8.74 9.96
N LEU A 56 -6.69 7.96 9.22
CA LEU A 56 -7.81 7.21 9.79
C LEU A 56 -7.37 6.19 10.84
N LEU A 57 -6.20 5.57 10.66
CA LEU A 57 -5.66 4.55 11.57
C LEU A 57 -5.20 5.13 12.93
N THR A 58 -4.82 6.40 13.00
CA THR A 58 -4.25 7.02 14.21
C THR A 58 -5.30 7.34 15.28
N ALA A 59 -6.52 7.73 14.89
CA ALA A 59 -7.58 8.07 15.84
C ALA A 59 -8.47 6.85 16.18
N PRO A 60 -8.75 6.55 17.47
CA PRO A 60 -9.59 5.42 17.86
C PRO A 60 -10.98 5.42 17.19
N ALA A 61 -11.58 6.59 17.03
CA ALA A 61 -12.92 6.76 16.45
C ALA A 61 -13.00 6.35 14.96
N THR A 62 -11.91 6.52 14.20
CA THR A 62 -11.87 6.25 12.76
C THR A 62 -11.10 4.98 12.40
N ARG A 63 -10.40 4.37 13.37
CA ARG A 63 -9.48 3.26 13.13
C ARG A 63 -10.11 2.08 12.40
N ARG A 64 -11.39 1.79 12.68
CA ARG A 64 -12.12 0.74 11.99
C ARG A 64 -12.25 1.01 10.49
N ALA A 65 -12.57 2.24 10.12
CA ALA A 65 -12.61 2.69 8.72
C ALA A 65 -11.19 2.69 8.11
N GLY A 66 -10.18 3.09 8.88
CA GLY A 66 -8.77 3.01 8.47
C GLY A 66 -8.33 1.58 8.15
N GLY A 67 -8.72 0.59 8.96
CA GLY A 67 -8.44 -0.81 8.70
C GLY A 67 -9.07 -1.34 7.41
N TRP A 68 -10.34 -1.00 7.14
CA TRP A 68 -11.00 -1.35 5.88
C TRP A 68 -10.36 -0.66 4.68
N SER A 69 -10.03 0.63 4.81
CA SER A 69 -9.37 1.41 3.76
C SER A 69 -7.99 0.83 3.43
N ALA A 70 -7.21 0.47 4.45
CA ALA A 70 -5.91 -0.19 4.28
C ALA A 70 -6.05 -1.54 3.58
N ALA A 71 -7.02 -2.38 3.99
CA ALA A 71 -7.26 -3.65 3.32
C ALA A 71 -7.61 -3.46 1.84
N ALA A 72 -8.48 -2.49 1.53
CA ALA A 72 -8.87 -2.17 0.16
C ALA A 72 -7.68 -1.70 -0.70
N LEU A 73 -6.85 -0.77 -0.19
CA LEU A 73 -5.66 -0.29 -0.90
C LEU A 73 -4.65 -1.41 -1.15
N LEU A 74 -4.32 -2.17 -0.09
CA LEU A 74 -3.34 -3.25 -0.17
C LEU A 74 -3.76 -4.33 -1.18
N THR A 75 -5.03 -4.73 -1.17
CA THR A 75 -5.58 -5.64 -2.18
C THR A 75 -5.61 -4.98 -3.57
N GLY A 76 -5.97 -3.71 -3.67
CA GLY A 76 -5.98 -2.94 -4.91
C GLY A 76 -4.59 -2.80 -5.57
N PHE A 77 -3.50 -2.92 -4.80
CA PHE A 77 -2.14 -2.88 -5.31
C PHE A 77 -1.63 -4.23 -5.85
N VAL A 78 -2.37 -5.33 -5.65
CA VAL A 78 -1.96 -6.66 -6.15
C VAL A 78 -1.70 -6.67 -7.67
N PRO A 79 -2.53 -6.06 -8.54
CA PRO A 79 -2.23 -5.98 -9.97
C PRO A 79 -0.90 -5.29 -10.28
N ALA A 80 -0.54 -4.21 -9.57
CA ALA A 80 0.75 -3.53 -9.74
C ALA A 80 1.92 -4.44 -9.33
N HIS A 81 1.78 -5.19 -8.23
CA HIS A 81 2.79 -6.16 -7.81
C HIS A 81 2.92 -7.37 -8.75
N LEU A 82 1.83 -7.80 -9.38
CA LEU A 82 1.88 -8.80 -10.45
C LEU A 82 2.56 -8.25 -11.70
N HIS A 83 2.26 -7.00 -12.08
CA HIS A 83 2.90 -6.31 -13.18
C HIS A 83 4.42 -6.17 -12.97
N GLN A 84 4.87 -5.99 -11.73
CA GLN A 84 6.29 -5.94 -11.37
C GLN A 84 7.09 -7.13 -11.93
N PHE A 85 6.53 -8.35 -11.96
CA PHE A 85 7.20 -9.52 -12.55
C PHE A 85 7.40 -9.42 -14.06
N ARG A 86 6.48 -8.73 -14.77
CA ARG A 86 6.58 -8.50 -16.22
C ARG A 86 7.75 -7.58 -16.54
N VAL A 87 7.89 -6.49 -15.80
CA VAL A 87 8.92 -5.47 -16.01
C VAL A 87 10.28 -5.83 -15.40
N ALA A 88 10.31 -6.70 -14.38
CA ALA A 88 11.53 -7.19 -13.77
C ALA A 88 12.25 -8.29 -14.59
N ARG A 89 11.67 -8.76 -15.71
CA ARG A 89 12.28 -9.79 -16.55
C ARG A 89 13.70 -9.39 -16.98
N GLY A 90 14.64 -10.32 -16.82
CA GLY A 90 16.06 -10.08 -17.14
C GLY A 90 16.85 -9.40 -16.01
N ASN A 91 16.23 -9.00 -14.90
CA ASN A 91 16.91 -8.49 -13.73
C ASN A 91 16.64 -9.39 -12.49
N PRO A 92 17.61 -10.23 -12.07
CA PRO A 92 17.40 -11.19 -11.00
C PRO A 92 17.10 -10.53 -9.65
N VAL A 93 17.69 -9.36 -9.37
CA VAL A 93 17.44 -8.61 -8.13
C VAL A 93 16.01 -8.07 -8.12
N ALA A 94 15.55 -7.48 -9.23
CA ALA A 94 14.19 -6.97 -9.32
C ALA A 94 13.13 -8.09 -9.22
N LEU A 95 13.42 -9.27 -9.77
CA LEU A 95 12.58 -10.46 -9.63
C LEU A 95 12.52 -10.95 -8.19
N ALA A 96 13.65 -11.00 -7.49
CA ALA A 96 13.69 -11.36 -6.07
C ALA A 96 12.86 -10.39 -5.23
N VAL A 97 12.96 -9.07 -5.49
CA VAL A 97 12.13 -8.07 -4.81
C VAL A 97 10.64 -8.30 -5.08
N ALA A 98 10.24 -8.59 -6.34
CA ALA A 98 8.85 -8.88 -6.68
C ALA A 98 8.34 -10.13 -5.96
N ALA A 99 9.16 -11.19 -5.93
CA ALA A 99 8.87 -12.47 -5.28
C ALA A 99 8.69 -12.34 -3.76
N VAL A 100 9.37 -11.39 -3.11
CA VAL A 100 9.20 -11.10 -1.69
C VAL A 100 8.01 -10.16 -1.43
N ARG A 101 7.87 -9.09 -2.23
CA ARG A 101 6.82 -8.08 -2.01
C ARG A 101 5.41 -8.65 -2.12
N LEU A 102 5.16 -9.51 -3.11
CA LEU A 102 3.81 -10.02 -3.36
C LEU A 102 3.28 -10.89 -2.19
N PRO A 103 4.02 -11.88 -1.65
CA PRO A 103 3.59 -12.62 -0.46
C PRO A 103 3.45 -11.76 0.79
N LEU A 104 4.28 -10.72 0.95
CA LEU A 104 4.19 -9.80 2.10
C LEU A 104 2.87 -9.01 2.14
N GLN A 105 2.13 -8.91 1.03
CA GLN A 105 0.79 -8.30 1.05
C GLN A 105 -0.20 -9.08 1.94
N ALA A 106 -0.11 -10.41 1.98
CA ALA A 106 -1.05 -11.24 2.74
C ALA A 106 -1.07 -10.93 4.25
N PRO A 107 0.07 -10.92 4.98
CA PRO A 107 0.07 -10.55 6.39
C PRO A 107 -0.34 -9.08 6.62
N MET A 108 -0.02 -8.18 5.68
CA MET A 108 -0.44 -6.78 5.79
C MET A 108 -1.96 -6.62 5.69
N VAL A 109 -2.58 -7.27 4.72
CA VAL A 109 -4.05 -7.32 4.57
C VAL A 109 -4.70 -7.98 5.78
N ALA A 110 -4.16 -9.10 6.26
CA ALA A 110 -4.69 -9.79 7.44
C ALA A 110 -4.68 -8.90 8.69
N ALA A 111 -3.62 -8.12 8.88
CA ALA A 111 -3.55 -7.17 9.98
C ALA A 111 -4.47 -5.96 9.79
N ALA A 112 -4.61 -5.43 8.58
CA ALA A 112 -5.59 -4.39 8.27
C ALA A 112 -7.01 -4.86 8.62
N LEU A 113 -7.35 -6.11 8.29
CA LEU A 113 -8.64 -6.73 8.65
C LEU A 113 -8.80 -6.95 10.16
N LYS A 114 -7.73 -7.26 10.90
CA LYS A 114 -7.78 -7.33 12.38
C LYS A 114 -8.16 -5.96 12.96
N VAL A 115 -7.47 -4.91 12.52
CA VAL A 115 -7.79 -3.52 12.89
C VAL A 115 -9.22 -3.14 12.52
N ALA A 116 -9.67 -3.50 11.32
CA ALA A 116 -11.03 -3.25 10.83
C ALA A 116 -12.13 -3.99 11.61
N ARG A 117 -11.78 -5.06 12.31
CA ARG A 117 -12.68 -5.85 13.16
C ARG A 117 -12.54 -5.52 14.65
N GLY A 118 -11.68 -4.56 15.00
CA GLY A 118 -11.42 -4.19 16.40
C GLY A 118 -10.66 -5.24 17.20
N ARG A 119 -9.86 -6.08 16.52
CA ARG A 119 -9.06 -7.15 17.12
C ARG A 119 -7.58 -6.79 17.17
#